data_AF-A0A0F8X9V6-F1
#
_entry.id   AF-A0A0F8X9V6-F1
#
_cell.length_a   1.000
_cell.length_b   1.000
_cell.length_c   1.000
_cell.angle_alpha   90.00
_cell.angle_beta   90.00
_cell.angle_gamma   90.00
#
_symmetry.space_group_name_H-M   'P 1'
#
loop_
_entity.id
_entity.type
_entity.pdbx_description
1 polymer ?
#
loop_
_entity_poly.entity_id
_entity_poly.type
_entity_poly.pdbx_seq_one_letter_code
_entity_poly.pdbx_strand_id
1 'polypeptide(L)'
;MATTDYIGPLLAQFQQKADEANAMNEQRYQEGMDLWNQIISQYQPGGGFGEGYESQIETAKTQDVAKGTQSLVSSGLMNTTTTAGLGKQWEADVGSQARLNLQDLRSTRLSEAMSGKAGFIER
;
A
#
# COMPACT_ATOMS: atom_id res chain seq x y z
N MET A 1 -12.62 4.96 -69.84
CA MET A 1 -12.34 5.78 -68.64
C MET A 1 -12.17 4.82 -67.49
N ALA A 2 -10.97 4.70 -66.92
CA ALA A 2 -10.76 3.92 -65.71
C ALA A 2 -11.28 4.73 -64.52
N THR A 3 -12.29 4.24 -63.83
CA THR A 3 -12.74 4.79 -62.55
C THR A 3 -11.69 4.46 -61.49
N THR A 4 -10.94 5.45 -61.03
CA THR A 4 -10.02 5.27 -59.90
C THR A 4 -10.82 4.92 -58.66
N ASP A 5 -10.55 3.75 -58.08
CA ASP A 5 -11.19 3.30 -56.84
C ASP A 5 -10.51 3.97 -55.64
N TYR A 6 -11.16 4.99 -55.11
CA TYR A 6 -10.74 5.71 -53.90
C TYR A 6 -11.35 5.11 -52.62
N ILE A 7 -12.34 4.22 -52.73
CA ILE A 7 -13.11 3.71 -51.58
C ILE A 7 -12.34 2.56 -50.91
N GLY A 8 -11.79 1.63 -51.69
CA GLY A 8 -11.00 0.51 -51.16
C GLY A 8 -9.82 0.95 -50.28
N PRO A 9 -8.93 1.87 -50.75
CA PRO A 9 -7.81 2.36 -49.95
C PRO A 9 -8.22 3.11 -48.68
N LEU A 10 -9.33 3.87 -48.74
CA LEU A 10 -9.85 4.61 -47.58
C LEU A 10 -10.40 3.66 -46.51
N LEU A 11 -11.15 2.63 -46.91
CA LEU A 11 -11.63 1.59 -45.99
C LEU A 11 -10.47 0.84 -45.33
N ALA A 12 -9.42 0.52 -46.08
CA ALA A 12 -8.23 -0.11 -45.52
C ALA A 12 -7.52 0.77 -44.47
N GLN A 13 -7.44 2.09 -44.70
CA GLN A 13 -6.89 3.02 -43.71
C GLN A 13 -7.76 3.11 -42.46
N PHE A 14 -9.09 3.14 -42.60
CA PHE A 14 -9.98 3.13 -41.43
C PHE A 14 -9.86 1.84 -40.63
N GLN A 15 -9.79 0.68 -41.30
CA GLN A 15 -9.61 -0.61 -40.65
C GLN A 15 -8.26 -0.64 -39.89
N GLN A 16 -7.18 -0.23 -40.54
CA GLN A 16 -5.87 -0.14 -39.91
C GLN A 16 -5.89 0.78 -38.68
N LYS A 17 -6.53 1.95 -38.77
CA LYS A 17 -6.66 2.88 -37.64
C LYS A 17 -7.50 2.31 -36.50
N ALA A 18 -8.56 1.55 -36.82
CA ALA A 18 -9.36 0.87 -35.82
C ALA A 18 -8.57 -0.24 -35.11
N ASP A 19 -7.80 -1.04 -35.86
CA ASP A 19 -6.95 -2.09 -35.31
C ASP A 19 -5.83 -1.51 -34.42
N GLU A 20 -5.18 -0.42 -34.87
CA GLU A 20 -4.19 0.33 -34.08
C GLU A 20 -4.81 0.87 -32.78
N ALA A 21 -6.02 1.44 -32.84
CA ALA A 21 -6.71 1.95 -31.67
C ALA A 21 -7.08 0.84 -30.68
N ASN A 22 -7.57 -0.30 -31.18
CA ASN A 22 -7.87 -1.47 -30.36
C ASN A 22 -6.63 -2.02 -29.66
N ALA A 23 -5.51 -2.16 -30.38
CA ALA A 23 -4.24 -2.60 -29.81
C ALA A 23 -3.72 -1.63 -28.72
N MET A 24 -3.81 -0.31 -28.96
CA MET A 24 -3.45 0.68 -27.94
C MET A 24 -4.37 0.65 -26.72
N ASN A 25 -5.67 0.40 -26.91
CA ASN A 25 -6.61 0.28 -25.81
C ASN A 25 -6.31 -0.96 -24.95
N GLU A 26 -5.99 -2.09 -25.58
CA GLU A 26 -5.60 -3.31 -24.87
C GLU A 26 -4.29 -3.13 -24.10
N GLN A 27 -3.31 -2.43 -24.69
CA GLN A 27 -2.08 -2.08 -23.98
C GLN A 27 -2.36 -1.21 -22.75
N ARG A 28 -3.17 -0.15 -22.88
CA ARG A 28 -3.53 0.74 -21.76
C ARG A 28 -4.29 -0.01 -20.67
N TYR A 29 -5.15 -0.95 -21.05
CA TYR A 29 -5.86 -1.80 -20.10
C TYR A 29 -4.88 -2.65 -19.29
N GLN A 30 -3.91 -3.29 -19.96
CA GLN A 30 -2.87 -4.08 -19.28
C GLN A 30 -2.00 -3.23 -18.37
N GLU A 31 -1.54 -2.06 -18.83
CA GLU A 31 -0.77 -1.11 -18.01
C GLU A 31 -1.56 -0.68 -16.75
N GLY A 32 -2.86 -0.39 -16.91
CA GLY A 32 -3.74 -0.09 -15.78
C GLY A 32 -3.89 -1.25 -14.80
N MET A 33 -4.00 -2.48 -15.30
CA MET A 33 -4.06 -3.68 -14.47
C MET A 33 -2.78 -3.90 -13.67
N ASP A 34 -1.62 -3.68 -14.29
CA ASP A 34 -0.32 -3.82 -13.63
C ASP A 34 -0.13 -2.77 -12.53
N LEU A 35 -0.57 -1.53 -12.76
CA LEU A 35 -0.58 -0.49 -11.73
C LEU A 35 -1.44 -0.89 -10.53
N TRP A 36 -2.66 -1.40 -10.76
CA TRP A 36 -3.53 -1.87 -9.67
C TRP A 36 -2.91 -3.04 -8.90
N ASN A 37 -2.27 -3.98 -9.59
CA ASN A 37 -1.57 -5.10 -8.96
C ASN A 37 -0.43 -4.62 -8.06
N GLN A 38 0.36 -3.65 -8.53
CA GLN A 38 1.44 -3.05 -7.74
C GLN A 38 0.88 -2.36 -6.49
N ILE A 39 -0.18 -1.56 -6.62
CA ILE A 39 -0.82 -0.90 -5.47
C ILE A 39 -1.30 -1.94 -4.46
N ILE A 40 -2.03 -2.97 -4.90
CA ILE A 40 -2.52 -4.05 -4.02
C ILE A 40 -1.37 -4.74 -3.30
N SER A 41 -0.27 -5.04 -4.00
CA SER A 41 0.91 -5.69 -3.42
C SER A 41 1.54 -4.90 -2.28
N GLN A 42 1.49 -3.56 -2.31
CA GLN A 42 2.02 -2.73 -1.23
C GLN A 42 1.24 -2.91 0.08
N TYR A 43 -0.08 -3.11 0.00
CA TYR A 43 -0.95 -3.21 1.16
C TYR A 43 -1.23 -4.65 1.62
N GLN A 44 -0.82 -5.67 0.86
CA GLN A 44 -0.94 -7.06 1.28
C GLN A 44 -0.03 -7.40 2.48
N PRO A 45 -0.33 -8.46 3.26
CA PRO A 45 0.60 -8.97 4.26
C PRO A 45 1.97 -9.26 3.64
N GLY A 46 3.03 -8.68 4.21
CA GLY A 46 4.39 -8.76 3.67
C GLY A 46 4.73 -7.72 2.61
N GLY A 47 3.80 -6.84 2.24
CA GLY A 47 4.08 -5.64 1.45
C GLY A 47 4.70 -4.52 2.29
N GLY A 48 5.29 -3.52 1.61
CA GLY A 48 6.04 -2.44 2.24
C GLY A 48 5.20 -1.36 2.95
N PHE A 49 3.86 -1.41 2.85
CA PHE A 49 3.03 -0.42 3.52
C PHE A 49 3.10 -0.59 5.05
N GLY A 50 3.51 0.49 5.71
CA GLY A 50 3.58 0.55 7.17
C GLY A 50 4.96 0.29 7.76
N GLU A 51 5.96 -0.12 6.98
CA GLU A 51 7.33 -0.36 7.48
C GLU A 51 7.91 0.86 8.21
N GLY A 52 7.77 2.05 7.62
CA GLY A 52 8.21 3.30 8.24
C GLY A 52 7.40 3.67 9.49
N TYR A 53 6.16 3.21 9.60
CA TYR A 53 5.33 3.42 10.79
C TYR A 53 5.71 2.43 11.91
N GLU A 54 5.92 1.17 11.58
CA GLU A 54 6.44 0.15 12.51
C GLU A 54 7.81 0.56 13.07
N SER A 55 8.70 1.10 12.24
CA SER A 55 9.99 1.66 12.68
C SER A 55 9.82 2.83 13.67
N GLN A 56 8.82 3.69 13.46
CA GLN A 56 8.50 4.78 14.39
C GLN A 56 7.96 4.25 15.72
N ILE A 57 7.12 3.21 15.71
CA ILE A 57 6.62 2.56 16.93
C ILE A 57 7.80 2.02 17.76
N GLU A 58 8.75 1.31 17.14
CA GLU A 58 9.91 0.75 17.85
C GLU A 58 10.86 1.85 18.37
N THR A 59 11.00 2.95 17.63
CA THR A 59 11.76 4.11 18.06
C THR A 59 11.11 4.77 19.28
N ALA A 60 9.79 4.96 19.25
CA ALA A 60 9.03 5.53 20.36
C ALA A 60 9.13 4.65 21.62
N LYS A 61 8.97 3.34 21.47
CA LYS A 61 9.17 2.35 22.54
C LYS A 61 10.54 2.51 23.21
N THR A 62 11.59 2.55 22.40
CA THR A 62 12.96 2.66 22.90
C THR A 62 13.14 3.93 23.73
N GLN A 63 12.64 5.07 23.23
CA GLN A 63 12.73 6.35 23.92
C GLN A 63 11.94 6.36 25.24
N ASP A 64 10.71 5.85 25.23
CA ASP A 64 9.83 5.88 26.39
C ASP A 64 10.27 4.90 27.48
N VAL A 65 10.71 3.69 27.09
CA VAL A 65 11.29 2.72 28.03
C VAL A 65 12.58 3.28 28.63
N ALA A 66 13.43 3.96 27.85
CA ALA A 66 14.64 4.60 28.38
C ALA A 66 14.30 5.71 29.40
N LYS A 67 13.34 6.59 29.10
CA LYS A 67 12.86 7.62 30.02
C LYS A 67 12.28 7.02 31.31
N GLY A 68 11.44 5.99 31.18
CA GLY A 68 10.88 5.28 32.32
C GLY A 68 11.96 4.63 33.19
N THR A 69 12.95 4.00 32.55
CA THR A 69 14.10 3.41 33.24
C THR A 69 14.90 4.48 33.99
N GLN A 70 15.20 5.62 33.36
CA GLN A 70 15.91 6.72 34.00
C GLN A 70 15.15 7.28 35.22
N SER A 71 13.82 7.35 35.15
CA SER A 71 12.98 7.75 36.28
C SER A 71 13.02 6.73 37.43
N LEU A 72 13.16 5.44 37.13
CA LEU A 72 13.34 4.41 38.16
C LEU A 72 14.74 4.45 38.77
N VAL A 73 15.77 4.73 37.96
CA VAL A 73 17.15 4.95 38.43
C VAL A 73 17.19 6.11 39.42
N SER A 74 16.61 7.27 39.07
CA SER A 74 16.60 8.44 39.95
C SER A 74 15.84 8.19 41.26
N SER A 75 14.88 7.27 41.24
CA SER A 75 14.08 6.87 42.42
C SER A 75 14.73 5.73 43.22
N GLY A 76 15.91 5.23 42.81
CA GLY A 76 16.58 4.09 43.47
C GLY A 76 15.91 2.73 43.24
N LEU A 77 14.97 2.63 42.29
CA LEU A 77 14.16 1.44 42.02
C LEU A 77 14.66 0.60 40.83
N MET A 78 15.88 0.85 40.35
CA MET A 78 16.45 0.23 39.13
C MET A 78 16.40 -1.31 39.15
N ASN A 79 16.60 -1.94 40.31
CA ASN A 79 16.61 -3.40 40.48
C ASN A 79 15.24 -4.03 40.79
N THR A 80 14.14 -3.29 40.64
CA THR A 80 12.79 -3.82 40.89
C THR A 80 12.21 -4.53 39.66
N THR A 81 11.28 -5.45 39.90
CA THR A 81 10.51 -6.12 38.83
C THR A 81 9.77 -5.12 37.94
N THR A 82 9.46 -3.92 38.46
CA THR A 82 8.86 -2.82 37.72
C THR A 82 9.73 -2.36 36.55
N THR A 83 11.06 -2.28 36.71
CA THR A 83 12.00 -1.93 35.62
C THR A 83 11.95 -2.95 34.49
N ALA A 84 11.89 -4.25 34.83
CA ALA A 84 11.82 -5.33 33.84
C ALA A 84 10.46 -5.39 33.10
N GLY A 85 9.41 -4.79 33.67
CA GLY A 85 8.06 -4.76 33.10
C GLY A 85 7.80 -3.62 32.13
N LEU A 86 8.59 -2.54 32.14
CA LEU A 86 8.32 -1.30 31.39
C LEU A 86 8.08 -1.53 29.89
N GLY A 87 8.90 -2.38 29.25
CA GLY A 87 8.72 -2.68 27.83
C GLY A 87 7.41 -3.42 27.54
N LYS A 88 7.01 -4.36 28.39
CA LYS A 88 5.74 -5.08 28.23
C LYS A 88 4.55 -4.17 28.51
N GLN A 89 4.68 -3.29 29.50
CA GLN A 89 3.65 -2.31 29.83
C GLN A 89 3.44 -1.32 28.68
N TRP A 90 4.52 -0.77 28.13
CA TRP A 90 4.43 0.11 26.96
C TRP A 90 3.79 -0.58 25.76
N GLU A 91 4.11 -1.86 25.53
CA GLU A 91 3.47 -2.64 24.47
C GLU A 91 1.97 -2.83 24.70
N ALA A 92 1.55 -3.06 25.95
CA ALA A 92 0.12 -3.16 26.28
C ALA A 92 -0.59 -1.82 26.09
N ASP A 93 0.00 -0.72 26.55
CA ASP A 93 -0.65 0.59 26.64
C ASP A 93 -0.63 1.37 25.31
N VAL A 94 0.44 1.23 24.51
CA VAL A 94 0.68 2.07 23.33
C VAL A 94 0.94 1.22 22.09
N GLY A 95 1.88 0.28 22.17
CA GLY A 95 2.36 -0.47 21.02
C GLY A 95 1.29 -1.34 20.36
N SER A 96 0.46 -2.00 21.15
CA SER A 96 -0.62 -2.87 20.66
C SER A 96 -1.66 -2.08 19.85
N GLN A 97 -2.16 -0.98 20.40
CA GLN A 97 -3.14 -0.12 19.73
C GLN A 97 -2.57 0.52 18.46
N ALA A 98 -1.30 0.98 18.51
CA ALA A 98 -0.66 1.57 17.35
C ALA A 98 -0.53 0.58 16.18
N ARG A 99 -0.20 -0.70 16.47
CA ARG A 99 -0.12 -1.75 15.44
C ARG A 99 -1.51 -2.17 14.94
N LEU A 100 -2.52 -2.22 15.80
CA LEU A 100 -3.91 -2.47 15.39
C LEU A 100 -4.42 -1.38 14.45
N ASN A 101 -4.20 -0.10 14.79
CA ASN A 101 -4.58 1.02 13.93
C ASN A 101 -3.88 0.94 12.56
N LEU A 102 -2.60 0.54 12.53
CA LEU A 102 -1.88 0.33 11.29
C LEU A 102 -2.49 -0.82 10.46
N GLN A 103 -2.86 -1.91 11.12
CA GLN A 103 -3.50 -3.06 10.46
C GLN A 103 -4.87 -2.69 9.88
N ASP A 104 -5.67 -1.92 10.61
CA ASP A 104 -6.98 -1.44 10.14
C ASP A 104 -6.83 -0.50 8.95
N LEU A 105 -5.84 0.40 9.00
CA LEU A 105 -5.53 1.28 7.87
C LEU A 105 -5.08 0.47 6.65
N ARG A 106 -4.20 -0.52 6.84
CA ARG A 106 -3.74 -1.42 5.77
C ARG A 106 -4.93 -2.16 5.14
N SER A 107 -5.83 -2.72 5.96
CA SER A 107 -7.03 -3.42 5.51
C SER A 107 -7.97 -2.50 4.71
N THR A 108 -8.16 -1.27 5.19
CA THR A 108 -8.97 -0.25 4.52
C THR A 108 -8.39 0.08 3.14
N ARG A 109 -7.09 0.39 3.06
CA ARG A 109 -6.40 0.72 1.81
C ARG A 109 -6.39 -0.45 0.82
N LEU A 110 -6.20 -1.67 1.31
CA LEU A 110 -6.28 -2.87 0.48
C LEU A 110 -7.68 -3.02 -0.12
N SER A 111 -8.73 -2.82 0.68
CA SER A 111 -10.13 -2.89 0.23
C SER A 111 -10.45 -1.82 -0.81
N GLU A 112 -10.00 -0.57 -0.58
CA GLU A 112 -10.11 0.53 -1.54
C GLU A 112 -9.40 0.20 -2.86
N ALA A 113 -8.18 -0.35 -2.81
CA ALA A 113 -7.42 -0.74 -3.99
C ALA A 113 -8.09 -1.88 -4.77
N MET A 114 -8.62 -2.87 -4.09
CA MET A 114 -9.38 -3.97 -4.73
C MET A 114 -10.66 -3.45 -5.37
N SER A 115 -11.42 -2.59 -4.70
CA SER A 115 -12.61 -1.96 -5.26
C SER A 115 -12.29 -1.07 -6.47
N GLY A 116 -11.19 -0.32 -6.40
CA GLY A 116 -10.71 0.51 -7.50
C GLY A 116 -10.34 -0.31 -8.73
N LYS A 117 -9.64 -1.44 -8.52
CA LYS A 117 -9.33 -2.40 -9.58
C LYS A 117 -10.58 -3.02 -10.20
N ALA A 118 -11.54 -3.45 -9.38
CA ALA A 118 -12.81 -4.00 -9.88
C ALA A 118 -13.54 -2.96 -10.76
N GLY A 119 -13.67 -1.72 -10.29
CA GLY A 119 -14.28 -0.65 -11.06
C GLY A 119 -13.46 -0.17 -12.27
N PHE A 120 -12.18 -0.52 -12.37
CA PHE A 120 -11.39 -0.32 -13.59
C PHE A 120 -11.69 -1.39 -14.63
N ILE A 121 -11.86 -2.65 -14.21
CA ILE A 121 -12.18 -3.79 -15.08
C ILE A 121 -13.60 -3.67 -15.66
N GLU A 122 -14.54 -3.09 -14.92
CA GLU A 122 -15.93 -2.92 -15.34
C GLU A 122 -16.16 -1.79 -16.36
N ARG A 123 -15.14 -1.00 -16.69
CA ARG A 123 -15.22 0.17 -17.59
C ARG A 123 -14.57 -0.09 -18.94
#